data_AF-A0A4Q6BJG9-F1
#
_entry.id   AF-A0A4Q6BJG9-F1
#
_cell.length_a   1.000
_cell.length_b   1.000
_cell.length_c   1.000
_cell.angle_alpha   90.00
_cell.angle_beta   90.00
_cell.angle_gamma   90.00
#
_symmetry.space_group_name_H-M   'P 1'
#
loop_
_entity.id
_entity.type
_entity.pdbx_description
1 polymer ?
#
loop_
_entity_poly.entity_id
_entity_poly.type
_entity_poly.pdbx_seq_one_letter_code
_entity_poly.pdbx_strand_id
1 'polypeptide(L)' 'MRLRAAPLAIPFHVVLVEPEIPPNTGNVARLCAATGSPLHLVGKLGFRIDEQSVRRAGVDY' A
#
# COMPACT_ATOMS: atom_id res chain seq x y z
N MET A 1 -20.53 -11.92 -2.02
CA MET A 1 -20.77 -10.77 -1.12
C MET A 1 -19.62 -9.78 -1.29
N ARG A 2 -19.83 -8.63 -1.94
CA ARG A 2 -18.79 -7.59 -2.09
C ARG A 2 -18.97 -6.60 -0.93
N LEU A 3 -18.10 -6.67 0.08
CA LEU A 3 -18.00 -5.62 1.10
C LEU A 3 -17.48 -4.35 0.43
N ARG A 4 -18.34 -3.33 0.30
CA ARG A 4 -17.94 -1.98 -0.09
C ARG A 4 -17.88 -1.16 1.19
N ALA A 5 -16.68 -0.75 1.59
CA ALA A 5 -16.53 0.28 2.61
C ALA A 5 -16.94 1.64 1.99
N ALA A 6 -17.65 2.46 2.75
CA ALA A 6 -17.88 3.85 2.36
C ALA A 6 -16.51 4.58 2.32
N PRO A 7 -16.29 5.51 1.37
CA PRO A 7 -15.07 6.31 1.35
C PRO A 7 -14.92 7.07 2.67
N LEU A 8 -13.72 7.07 3.24
CA LEU A 8 -13.42 7.88 4.42
C LEU A 8 -13.37 9.35 4.01
N ALA A 9 -13.93 10.25 4.83
CA ALA A 9 -13.88 11.69 4.58
C ALA A 9 -12.43 12.25 4.62
N ILE A 10 -11.58 11.63 5.43
CA ILE A 10 -10.14 11.88 5.50
C ILE A 10 -9.45 10.50 5.47
N PRO A 11 -8.57 10.21 4.50
CA PRO A 11 -7.90 8.92 4.43
C PRO A 11 -6.94 8.69 5.60
N PHE A 12 -6.76 7.43 6.00
CA PHE A 12 -5.75 7.09 7.01
C PHE A 12 -4.35 7.12 6.39
N HIS A 13 -3.34 7.38 7.23
CA HIS A 13 -1.95 7.15 6.86
C HIS A 13 -1.52 5.77 7.35
N VAL A 14 -1.02 4.94 6.44
CA VAL A 14 -0.55 3.59 6.76
C VAL A 14 0.97 3.59 6.67
N VAL A 15 1.65 3.16 7.74
CA VAL A 15 3.12 3.10 7.80
C VAL A 15 3.55 1.65 8.00
N LEU A 16 4.37 1.12 7.10
CA LEU A 16 5.05 -0.15 7.26
C LEU A 16 6.52 0.12 7.61
N VAL A 17 6.92 -0.30 8.80
CA VAL A 17 8.29 -0.19 9.29
C VAL A 17 9.03 -1.49 8.97
N GLU A 18 10.15 -1.37 8.26
CA GLU A 18 11.04 -2.45 7.85
C GLU A 18 10.30 -3.67 7.28
N PRO A 19 9.48 -3.49 6.23
CA PRO A 19 8.71 -4.59 5.67
C PRO A 19 9.65 -5.62 5.02
N GLU A 20 9.52 -6.87 5.43
CA GLU A 20 10.35 -7.98 4.96
C GLU A 20 9.68 -8.82 3.86
N ILE A 21 8.34 -8.91 3.87
CA ILE A 21 7.57 -9.85 3.04
C ILE A 21 6.87 -9.08 1.89
N PRO A 22 7.36 -9.18 0.64
CA PRO A 22 6.80 -8.42 -0.49
C PRO A 22 5.29 -8.62 -0.73
N PRO A 23 4.74 -9.85 -0.66
CA PRO A 23 3.29 -10.06 -0.80
C PRO A 23 2.43 -9.26 0.19
N ASN A 24 2.90 -9.08 1.43
CA ASN A 24 2.17 -8.31 2.44
C ASN A 24 2.13 -6.83 2.07
N THR A 25 3.28 -6.27 1.70
CA THR A 25 3.37 -4.87 1.25
C THR A 25 2.50 -4.62 0.02
N GLY A 26 2.49 -5.54 -0.95
CA GLY A 26 1.62 -5.43 -2.12
C GLY A 26 0.13 -5.47 -1.78
N ASN A 27 -0.29 -6.33 -0.85
CA ASN A 27 -1.67 -6.38 -0.37
C ASN A 27 -2.09 -5.08 0.33
N VAL A 28 -1.23 -4.56 1.21
CA VAL A 28 -1.47 -3.29 1.91
C VAL A 28 -1.50 -2.12 0.92
N ALA A 29 -0.62 -2.10 -0.08
CA ALA A 29 -0.62 -1.07 -1.11
C ALA A 29 -1.94 -1.06 -1.92
N ARG A 30 -2.47 -2.24 -2.28
CA ARG A 30 -3.79 -2.33 -2.92
C ARG A 30 -4.93 -1.84 -2.03
N LEU A 31 -4.88 -2.15 -0.74
CA LEU A 31 -5.86 -1.63 0.23
C LEU A 31 -5.78 -0.10 0.31
N CYS A 32 -4.56 0.44 0.37
CA CYS A 32 -4.28 1.87 0.43
C CYS A 32 -4.82 2.58 -0.83
N ALA A 33 -4.53 2.04 -2.02
CA ALA A 33 -5.08 2.55 -3.28
C ALA A 33 -6.62 2.50 -3.32
N ALA A 34 -7.22 1.40 -2.85
CA ALA A 34 -8.68 1.25 -2.83
C ALA A 34 -9.38 2.18 -1.81
N THR A 35 -8.66 2.63 -0.77
CA THR A 35 -9.20 3.48 0.30
C THR A 35 -8.74 4.94 0.21
N GLY A 36 -7.88 5.28 -0.77
CA GLY A 36 -7.24 6.59 -0.87
C GLY A 36 -6.26 6.90 0.26
N SER A 37 -5.84 5.89 1.02
CA SER A 37 -4.96 6.02 2.18
C SER A 37 -3.50 6.10 1.72
N PRO A 38 -2.71 7.12 2.07
CA PRO A 38 -1.28 7.15 1.77
C PRO A 38 -0.51 6.04 2.49
N LEU A 39 0.34 5.31 1.75
CA LEU A 39 1.22 4.26 2.28
C LEU A 39 2.66 4.76 2.37
N HIS A 40 3.25 4.65 3.56
CA HIS A 40 4.64 5.01 3.86
C HIS A 40 5.42 3.74 4.17
N LEU A 41 6.56 3.54 3.50
CA LEU A 41 7.48 2.44 3.79
C LEU A 41 8.75 3.05 4.41
N VAL A 42 9.07 2.66 5.64
CA VAL A 42 10.15 3.27 6.42
C VAL A 42 11.18 2.21 6.80
N GLY A 43 12.46 2.57 6.75
CA GLY A 43 13.56 1.67 7.13
C GLY A 43 14.03 0.78 5.98
N LYS A 44 14.78 -0.28 6.31
CA LYS A 44 15.37 -1.17 5.31
C LYS A 44 14.31 -2.12 4.77
N LEU A 45 14.04 -2.05 3.47
CA LEU A 45 13.15 -2.98 2.80
C LEU A 45 13.85 -4.34 2.66
N GLY A 46 13.21 -5.42 3.11
CA GLY A 46 13.71 -6.78 2.93
C GLY A 46 13.60 -7.29 1.48
N PHE A 47 13.08 -6.47 0.57
CA PHE A 47 12.87 -6.78 -0.84
C PHE A 47 13.12 -5.56 -1.73
N ARG A 48 13.34 -5.81 -3.02
CA ARG A 48 13.45 -4.75 -4.03
C ARG A 48 12.05 -4.28 -4.43
N ILE A 49 11.81 -2.98 -4.39
CA ILE A 49 10.65 -2.37 -5.04
C ILE A 49 11.03 -2.15 -6.49
N ASP A 50 10.51 -2.99 -7.38
CA ASP A 50 10.59 -2.77 -8.82
C ASP A 50 9.45 -1.85 -9.27
N GLU A 51 9.69 -0.97 -10.25
CA GLU A 51 8.68 -0.07 -10.82
C GLU A 51 7.42 -0.81 -11.29
N GLN A 52 7.54 -2.06 -11.72
CA GLN A 52 6.40 -2.86 -12.16
C GLN A 52 5.45 -3.18 -10.98
N SER A 53 6.00 -3.47 -9.80
CA SER A 53 5.23 -3.63 -8.56
C SER A 53 4.57 -2.34 -8.09
N VAL A 54 5.23 -1.19 -8.25
CA VAL A 54 4.70 0.13 -7.89
C VAL A 54 3.53 0.52 -8.80
N ARG A 55 3.68 0.35 -10.12
CA ARG A 55 2.61 0.60 -11.09
C ARG A 55 1.38 -0.28 -10.85
N ARG A 56 1.59 -1.54 -10.47
CA ARG A 56 0.48 -2.47 -10.12
C ARG A 56 -0.25 -2.07 -8.85
N ALA A 57 0.42 -1.36 -7.94
CA ALA A 57 -0.18 -0.84 -6.72
C ALA A 57 -0.98 0.45 -6.93
N GLY A 58 -1.00 1.00 -8.16
CA GLY A 58 -1.70 2.26 -8.45
C GLY A 58 -1.01 3.48 -7.83
N VAL A 59 0.30 3.36 -7.54
CA VAL A 59 1.12 4.47 -7.05
C VAL A 59 1.79 5.10 -8.26
N ASP A 60 1.22 6.17 -8.79
CA ASP A 60 1.93 7.05 -9.71
C ASP A 60 2.86 7.92 -8.88
N TYR A 61 4.16 7.86 -9.18
CA TYR A 61 5.22 8.61 -8.50
C TYR A 61 5.07 10.12 -8.74
#